data_AF-A0A511YBF6-F1
#
_entry.id   AF-A0A511YBF6-F1
#
_cell.length_a   1.000
_cell.length_b   1.000
_cell.length_c   1.000
_cell.angle_alpha   90.00
_cell.angle_beta   90.00
_cell.angle_gamma   90.00
#
_symmetry.space_group_name_H-M   'P 1'
#
loop_
_entity.id
_entity.type
_entity.pdbx_description
1 polymer ?
#
loop_
_entity_poly.entity_id
_entity_poly.type
_entity_poly.pdbx_seq_one_letter_code
_entity_poly.pdbx_strand_id
1 'polypeptide(L)'
;MVNYAVNYDYIVKNLCENRNIPQSTCKGKCYVSKELAKTEKQSNNSQVIKISVLDVFVSHDTLSFLGQKESEPEGKAIHSDYSIGHASEYFSRIFHPPLA
;
A
#
# COMPACT_ATOMS: atom_id res chain seq x y z
N MET A 1 -10.45 3.02 -2.42
CA MET A 1 -10.22 4.27 -1.65
C MET A 1 -9.25 5.22 -2.33
N VAL A 2 -8.10 4.76 -2.82
CA VAL A 2 -7.07 5.62 -3.48
C VAL A 2 -7.65 6.51 -4.59
N ASN A 3 -8.47 5.94 -5.50
CA ASN A 3 -9.08 6.70 -6.60
C ASN A 3 -9.94 7.90 -6.14
N TYR A 4 -10.63 7.77 -5.00
CA TYR A 4 -11.44 8.86 -4.44
C TYR A 4 -10.56 9.97 -3.84
N ALA A 5 -9.47 9.61 -3.16
CA ALA A 5 -8.56 10.59 -2.57
C ALA A 5 -7.81 11.39 -3.65
N VAL A 6 -7.27 10.70 -4.67
CA VAL A 6 -6.51 11.32 -5.76
C VAL A 6 -7.40 12.24 -6.61
N ASN A 7 -8.63 11.81 -6.92
CA ASN A 7 -9.55 12.55 -7.77
C ASN A 7 -10.59 13.35 -6.98
N TYR A 8 -10.35 13.61 -5.68
CA TYR A 8 -11.34 14.18 -4.77
C TYR A 8 -11.96 15.47 -5.32
N ASP A 9 -11.14 16.45 -5.74
CA ASP A 9 -11.62 17.73 -6.26
C ASP A 9 -12.48 17.57 -7.52
N TYR A 10 -12.04 16.70 -8.44
CA TYR A 10 -12.79 16.43 -9.66
C TYR A 10 -14.14 15.79 -9.34
N ILE A 11 -14.16 14.81 -8.44
CA ILE A 11 -15.39 14.12 -8.03
C ILE A 11 -16.36 15.10 -7.36
N VAL A 12 -15.88 15.93 -6.45
CA VAL A 12 -16.72 16.92 -5.74
C VAL A 12 -17.29 17.97 -6.69
N LYS A 13 -16.48 18.51 -7.61
CA LYS A 13 -16.91 19.59 -8.52
C LYS A 13 -17.79 19.06 -9.66
N ASN A 14 -17.47 17.90 -10.23
CA ASN A 14 -18.06 17.46 -11.49
C ASN A 14 -19.05 16.30 -11.35
N LEU A 15 -18.85 15.40 -10.39
CA LEU A 15 -19.59 14.13 -10.30
C LEU A 15 -20.55 14.05 -9.11
N CYS A 16 -20.38 14.91 -8.11
CA CYS A 16 -21.25 14.94 -6.94
C CYS A 16 -22.64 15.49 -7.28
N GLU A 17 -23.67 14.65 -7.15
CA GLU A 17 -25.07 15.00 -7.42
C GLU A 17 -25.57 16.13 -6.49
N ASN A 18 -25.09 16.15 -5.24
CA ASN A 18 -25.46 17.13 -4.21
C ASN A 18 -24.55 18.36 -4.16
N ARG A 19 -23.75 18.63 -5.20
CA ARG A 19 -22.78 19.75 -5.20
C ARG A 19 -23.41 21.15 -5.06
N ASN A 20 -24.68 21.28 -5.46
CA ASN A 20 -25.41 22.56 -5.42
C ASN A 20 -26.14 22.79 -4.09
N ILE A 21 -26.11 21.81 -3.17
CA ILE A 21 -26.76 21.93 -1.86
C ILE A 21 -25.77 22.63 -0.92
N PRO A 22 -26.03 23.89 -0.52
CA PRO A 22 -25.17 24.58 0.43
C PRO A 22 -25.10 23.79 1.75
N GLN A 23 -23.92 23.73 2.36
CA GLN A 23 -23.63 22.96 3.59
C GLN A 23 -23.76 21.43 3.46
N SER A 24 -23.79 20.87 2.25
CA SER A 24 -23.83 19.42 2.08
C SER A 24 -22.56 18.74 2.61
N THR A 25 -22.75 17.71 3.44
CA THR A 25 -21.67 16.82 3.90
C THR A 25 -21.35 15.71 2.91
N CYS A 26 -22.03 15.69 1.74
CA CYS A 26 -21.89 14.64 0.73
C CYS A 26 -20.46 14.58 0.19
N LYS A 27 -19.90 15.71 -0.27
CA LYS A 27 -18.50 15.80 -0.74
C LYS A 27 -18.12 14.65 -1.71
N GLY A 28 -19.00 14.29 -2.65
CA GLY A 28 -18.74 13.24 -3.63
C GLY A 28 -19.00 11.80 -3.15
N LYS A 29 -19.37 11.58 -1.89
CA LYS A 29 -19.69 10.24 -1.34
C LYS A 29 -20.81 9.54 -2.09
N CYS A 30 -21.84 10.29 -2.54
CA CYS A 30 -22.95 9.71 -3.31
C CYS A 30 -22.47 9.01 -4.59
N TYR A 31 -21.55 9.65 -5.32
CA TYR A 31 -20.97 9.09 -6.54
C TYR A 31 -20.16 7.83 -6.23
N VAL A 32 -19.29 7.89 -5.23
CA VAL A 32 -18.45 6.74 -4.83
C VAL A 32 -19.30 5.55 -4.43
N SER A 33 -20.34 5.74 -3.61
CA SER A 33 -21.25 4.66 -3.21
C SER A 33 -21.95 4.02 -4.42
N LYS A 34 -22.34 4.82 -5.41
CA LYS A 34 -22.99 4.34 -6.63
C LYS A 34 -22.05 3.51 -7.50
N GLU A 35 -20.81 3.94 -7.67
CA GLU A 35 -19.78 3.20 -8.43
C GLU A 35 -19.41 1.88 -7.75
N LEU A 36 -19.32 1.86 -6.41
CA LEU A 36 -19.07 0.64 -5.65
C LEU A 36 -20.20 -0.38 -5.82
N ALA A 37 -21.47 0.06 -5.73
CA ALA A 37 -22.62 -0.81 -5.93
C ALA A 37 -22.73 -1.39 -7.35
N LYS A 38 -22.26 -0.65 -8.38
CA LYS A 38 -22.18 -1.19 -9.76
C LYS A 38 -21.17 -2.32 -9.87
N THR A 39 -20.01 -2.15 -9.24
CA THR A 39 -18.93 -3.15 -9.22
C THR A 39 -19.38 -4.44 -8.54
N GLU A 40 -20.09 -4.32 -7.41
CA GLU A 40 -20.64 -5.47 -6.67
C GLU A 40 -21.67 -6.26 -7.50
N LYS A 41 -22.54 -5.56 -8.24
CA LYS A 41 -23.50 -6.21 -9.14
C LYS A 41 -22.82 -6.93 -10.30
N GLN A 42 -21.73 -6.40 -10.82
CA GLN A 42 -20.95 -7.01 -11.90
C GLN A 42 -20.18 -8.27 -11.46
N SER A 43 -19.84 -8.38 -10.17
CA SER A 43 -19.18 -9.58 -9.61
C SER A 43 -20.05 -10.85 -9.64
N ASN A 44 -21.35 -10.75 -9.90
CA ASN A 44 -22.21 -11.93 -10.10
C ASN A 44 -21.91 -12.66 -11.42
N ASN A 45 -21.18 -12.03 -12.33
CA ASN A 45 -20.59 -12.69 -13.49
C ASN A 45 -19.19 -13.18 -13.10
N SER A 46 -19.17 -14.17 -12.19
CA SER A 46 -17.95 -14.80 -11.71
C SER A 46 -17.27 -15.51 -12.89
N GLN A 47 -16.38 -14.78 -13.57
CA GLN A 47 -15.32 -15.44 -14.32
C GLN A 47 -14.49 -16.17 -13.27
N VAL A 48 -14.72 -17.48 -13.19
CA VAL A 48 -13.92 -18.40 -12.37
C VAL A 48 -12.46 -18.09 -12.65
N ILE A 49 -11.80 -17.43 -11.68
CA ILE A 49 -10.38 -17.18 -11.73
C ILE A 49 -9.74 -18.57 -11.65
N LYS A 50 -9.35 -19.11 -12.81
CA LYS A 50 -8.53 -20.32 -12.87
C LYS A 50 -7.16 -19.91 -12.35
N ILE A 51 -6.99 -19.97 -11.04
CA ILE A 51 -5.69 -19.83 -10.39
C ILE A 51 -4.89 -21.05 -10.85
N SER A 52 -4.13 -20.90 -11.92
CA SER A 52 -3.06 -21.83 -12.25
C SER A 52 -2.14 -21.84 -11.04
N VAL A 53 -1.91 -23.04 -10.49
CA VAL A 53 -1.09 -23.30 -9.30
C VAL A 53 0.08 -22.32 -9.24
N LEU A 54 0.05 -21.41 -8.27
CA LEU A 54 1.16 -20.52 -7.99
C LEU A 54 2.17 -21.33 -7.18
N ASP A 55 3.32 -21.62 -7.77
CA ASP A 55 4.43 -22.26 -7.07
C ASP A 55 5.03 -21.23 -6.09
N VAL A 56 4.58 -21.28 -4.84
CA VAL A 56 5.03 -20.39 -3.77
C VAL A 56 6.15 -21.09 -3.01
N PHE A 57 7.37 -20.59 -3.16
CA PHE A 57 8.49 -21.00 -2.31
C PHE A 57 8.34 -20.36 -0.91
N VAL A 58 7.96 -21.16 0.07
CA VAL A 58 7.94 -20.76 1.49
C VAL A 58 9.24 -21.24 2.14
N SER A 59 10.14 -20.31 2.46
CA SER A 59 11.32 -20.63 3.26
C SER A 59 10.91 -20.87 4.73
N HIS A 60 11.36 -21.97 5.31
CA HIS A 60 11.11 -22.32 6.71
C HIS A 60 12.18 -21.80 7.68
N ASP A 61 13.10 -20.95 7.20
CA ASP A 61 14.19 -20.45 8.04
C ASP A 61 13.72 -19.32 8.95
N THR A 62 13.88 -19.52 10.26
CA THR A 62 13.75 -18.46 11.26
C THR A 62 15.01 -17.58 11.23
N LEU A 63 14.97 -16.53 10.41
CA LEU A 63 16.03 -15.52 10.40
C LEU A 63 16.14 -14.88 11.79
N SER A 64 17.21 -15.22 12.50
CA SER A 64 17.56 -14.63 13.79
C SER A 64 18.57 -13.52 13.54
N PHE A 65 18.10 -12.27 13.66
CA PHE A 65 18.98 -11.12 13.61
C PHE A 65 19.76 -11.02 14.91
N LEU A 66 21.07 -11.23 14.86
CA LEU A 66 21.95 -10.89 15.98
C LEU A 66 22.08 -9.37 16.00
N GLY A 67 21.23 -8.70 16.79
CA GLY A 67 21.32 -7.26 17.01
C GLY A 67 22.71 -6.93 17.50
N GLN A 68 23.49 -6.21 16.70
CA GLN A 68 24.77 -5.70 17.14
C GLN A 68 24.49 -4.72 18.28
N LYS A 69 24.82 -5.14 19.50
CA LYS A 69 24.84 -4.28 20.67
C LYS A 69 26.03 -3.35 20.49
N GLU A 70 25.81 -2.20 19.84
CA GLU A 70 26.77 -1.11 19.91
C GLU A 70 26.94 -0.75 21.38
N SER A 71 28.15 -0.98 21.87
CA SER A 71 28.60 -0.58 23.19
C SER A 71 28.38 0.92 23.37
N GLU A 72 27.62 1.30 24.40
CA GLU A 72 27.48 2.69 24.88
C GLU A 72 28.85 3.39 24.96
N PRO A 73 29.03 4.56 24.33
CA PRO A 73 29.87 5.58 24.87
C PRO A 73 29.02 6.49 25.77
N GLU A 74 29.34 6.48 27.05
CA GLU A 74 28.87 7.41 28.06
C GLU A 74 29.18 8.85 27.61
N GLY A 75 28.16 9.64 27.22
CA GLY A 75 28.41 11.01 26.75
C GLY A 75 27.23 11.79 26.16
N LYS A 76 26.45 12.43 27.03
CA LYS A 76 25.70 13.70 26.82
C LYS A 76 24.79 13.78 25.57
N ALA A 77 23.49 13.57 25.79
CA ALA A 77 22.44 13.81 24.82
C ALA A 77 22.22 15.30 24.52
N ILE A 78 22.61 15.77 23.32
CA ILE A 78 21.97 16.90 22.60
C ILE A 78 22.19 16.70 21.09
N HIS A 79 21.12 16.47 20.32
CA HIS A 79 20.57 17.37 19.28
C HIS A 79 19.69 16.59 18.29
N SER A 80 18.58 17.22 17.89
CA SER A 80 17.52 16.68 17.05
C SER A 80 17.97 16.34 15.62
N ASP A 81 17.40 15.27 15.03
CA ASP A 81 16.47 15.34 13.89
C ASP A 81 16.45 14.00 13.10
N TYR A 82 15.34 13.27 13.24
CA TYR A 82 14.89 12.16 12.38
C TYR A 82 15.87 11.00 12.11
N SER A 83 15.88 10.01 13.01
CA SER A 83 16.51 8.71 12.74
C SER A 83 15.65 7.90 11.77
N ILE A 84 15.88 8.05 10.46
CA ILE A 84 15.42 7.03 9.52
C ILE A 84 16.36 5.84 9.58
N GLY A 85 15.95 4.79 10.29
CA GLY A 85 16.54 3.47 10.10
C GLY A 85 16.11 2.88 8.75
N HIS A 86 16.60 3.40 7.64
CA HIS A 86 16.51 2.71 6.35
C HIS A 86 17.74 1.81 6.18
N ALA A 87 17.62 0.56 6.63
CA ALA A 87 18.47 -0.49 6.10
C ALA A 87 17.91 -0.92 4.74
N SER A 88 18.34 -0.28 3.67
CA SER A 88 18.25 -0.89 2.34
C SER A 88 19.47 -1.80 2.19
N GLU A 89 19.42 -2.98 2.80
CA GLU A 89 20.29 -4.08 2.37
C GLU A 89 19.55 -4.85 1.29
N TYR A 90 19.44 -4.19 0.13
CA TYR A 90 19.16 -4.85 -1.14
C TYR A 90 20.32 -5.84 -1.38
N PHE A 91 20.21 -7.06 -0.85
CA PHE A 91 21.06 -8.18 -1.25
C PHE A 91 20.62 -8.66 -2.64
N SER A 92 20.84 -7.82 -3.65
CA SER A 92 20.79 -8.23 -5.05
C SER A 92 22.11 -8.90 -5.41
N ARG A 93 22.28 -10.16 -5.02
CA ARG A 93 23.02 -11.07 -5.88
C ARG A 93 22.04 -12.11 -6.39
N ILE A 94 21.38 -11.75 -7.48
CA ILE A 94 20.68 -12.71 -8.33
C ILE A 94 21.73 -13.71 -8.77
N PHE A 95 21.52 -14.98 -8.45
CA PHE A 95 22.42 -16.05 -8.81
C PHE A 95 22.42 -16.18 -10.35
N HIS A 96 23.60 -16.13 -10.96
CA HIS A 96 23.75 -16.40 -12.39
C HIS A 96 24.27 -17.83 -12.55
N PRO A 97 23.70 -18.64 -13.45
CA PRO A 97 24.26 -19.95 -13.76
C PRO A 97 25.65 -19.81 -14.38
N PRO A 98 26.51 -20.84 -14.25
CA PRO A 98 27.89 -20.76 -14.73
C PRO A 98 27.90 -20.58 -16.26
N LEU A 99 28.75 -19.67 -16.71
CA LEU A 99 29.02 -19.49 -18.13
C LEU A 99 30.00 -20.58 -18.58
N ALA A 100 29.70 -21.17 -19.74
CA ALA A 100 30.44 -22.28 -20.34
C ALA A 100 31.91 -21.96 -20.61
#